data_AF-A0A973HLV1-F1
#
_entry.id   AF-A0A973HLV1-F1
#
_cell.length_a   1.000
_cell.length_b   1.000
_cell.length_c   1.000
_cell.angle_alpha   90.00
_cell.angle_beta   90.00
_cell.angle_gamma   90.00
#
_symmetry.space_group_name_H-M   'P 1'
#
loop_
_entity.id
_entity.type
_entity.pdbx_description
1 polymer ?
#
loop_
_entity_poly.entity_id
_entity_poly.type
_entity_poly.pdbx_seq_one_letter_code
_entity_poly.pdbx_strand_id
1 'polypeptide(L)'
;MDQLSLEFNDRPAISIKDLRRAVMAWLLDQNVNAMADQIPTRIFKYKADIAACWTKTRKNPGRGISKILVPDRTAIIECRRTREECWPDCSNSRELSPTLLKLKQQRDAVQKKIRTDEPQLKLTDTLFEEYTDWEYEKSENQLYHTVTKEIEKYEMALYKGTRFEMIQKADLADFCWLAVPENTVYPHELAQNWGLLWVKADMSITVKIEADDNKCPELNKFHLIQNIAQSSMKDVLFSKGIYQTDDDVHFLPPPRRRRPKRTDS
;
A
#
# COMPACT_ATOMS: atom_id res chain seq x y z
N MET A 1 32.45 -14.84 -6.95
CA MET A 1 32.37 -13.84 -5.86
C MET A 1 32.45 -12.48 -6.54
N ASP A 2 31.30 -11.96 -6.96
CA ASP A 2 31.25 -10.69 -7.68
C ASP A 2 31.06 -9.53 -6.71
N GLN A 3 31.78 -8.45 -7.00
CA GLN A 3 32.02 -7.24 -6.21
C GLN A 3 30.77 -6.36 -5.97
N LEU A 4 29.56 -6.92 -6.06
CA LEU A 4 28.27 -6.24 -5.80
C LEU A 4 27.77 -6.41 -4.36
N SER A 5 28.52 -7.09 -3.50
CA SER A 5 28.14 -7.42 -2.12
C SER A 5 28.78 -6.54 -1.04
N LEU A 6 29.43 -5.42 -1.40
CA LEU A 6 30.30 -4.66 -0.48
C LEU A 6 29.90 -3.20 -0.18
N GLU A 7 28.70 -2.75 -0.52
CA GLU A 7 28.16 -1.44 -0.06
C GLU A 7 26.88 -1.56 0.80
N PHE A 8 26.71 -2.69 1.49
CA PHE A 8 25.67 -2.85 2.51
C PHE A 8 26.26 -2.66 3.91
N ASN A 9 26.66 -1.44 4.29
CA ASN A 9 26.78 -1.09 5.71
C ASN A 9 26.85 0.42 5.99
N ASP A 10 26.34 0.78 7.18
CA ASP A 10 26.41 2.07 7.89
C ASP A 10 25.38 3.18 7.59
N ARG A 11 24.13 2.82 7.32
CA ARG A 11 22.99 3.72 7.63
C ARG A 11 22.21 3.16 8.82
N PRO A 12 21.87 3.98 9.84
CA PRO A 12 21.07 3.50 10.96
C PRO A 12 19.76 2.92 10.41
N ALA A 13 19.45 1.68 10.80
CA ALA A 13 18.23 1.01 10.37
C ALA A 13 17.01 1.88 10.70
N ILE A 14 16.22 2.24 9.70
CA ILE A 14 15.03 3.08 9.87
C ILE A 14 14.09 2.34 10.83
N SER A 15 13.68 3.02 11.91
CA SER A 15 12.78 2.42 12.88
C SER A 15 11.40 2.19 12.25
N ILE A 16 10.64 1.20 12.72
CA ILE A 16 9.26 0.97 12.23
C ILE A 16 8.37 2.22 12.40
N LYS A 17 8.62 2.99 13.46
CA LYS A 17 7.94 4.25 13.73
C LYS A 17 8.29 5.28 12.66
N ASP A 18 9.55 5.36 12.26
CA ASP A 18 10.00 6.29 11.23
C ASP A 18 9.54 5.86 9.83
N LEU A 19 9.51 4.56 9.52
CA LEU A 19 8.87 4.05 8.30
C LEU A 19 7.42 4.52 8.20
N ARG A 20 6.63 4.33 9.27
CA ARG A 20 5.22 4.76 9.28
C ARG A 20 5.08 6.27 9.14
N ARG A 21 5.94 7.05 9.80
CA ARG A 21 5.95 8.52 9.68
C ARG A 21 6.26 8.98 8.26
N ALA A 22 7.24 8.36 7.59
CA ALA A 22 7.56 8.67 6.20
C ALA A 22 6.38 8.36 5.28
N VAL A 23 5.75 7.20 5.44
CA VAL A 23 4.56 6.81 4.68
C VAL A 23 3.41 7.78 4.88
N MET A 24 3.13 8.20 6.12
CA MET A 24 2.11 9.21 6.39
C MET A 24 2.40 10.54 5.71
N ALA A 25 3.66 10.99 5.70
CA ALA A 25 4.06 12.20 4.99
C ALA A 25 3.83 12.06 3.47
N TRP A 26 4.24 10.93 2.88
CA TRP A 26 3.98 10.65 1.46
C TRP A 26 2.48 10.60 1.14
N LEU A 27 1.65 10.03 2.02
CA LEU A 27 0.18 10.02 1.83
C LEU A 27 -0.42 11.43 1.83
N LEU A 28 0.15 12.38 2.57
CA LEU A 28 -0.28 13.78 2.52
C LEU A 28 -0.03 14.37 1.12
N ASP A 29 1.11 14.07 0.51
CA ASP A 29 1.42 14.49 -0.87
C ASP A 29 0.47 13.84 -1.89
N GLN A 30 -0.11 12.68 -1.57
CA GLN A 30 -1.16 12.02 -2.37
C GLN A 30 -2.57 12.61 -2.16
N ASN A 31 -2.71 13.70 -1.39
CA ASN A 31 -3.99 14.38 -1.12
C ASN A 31 -5.08 13.48 -0.52
N VAL A 32 -4.70 12.54 0.37
CA VAL A 32 -5.70 11.74 1.10
C VAL A 32 -6.55 12.62 2.01
N ASN A 33 -7.80 12.22 2.26
CA ASN A 33 -8.70 12.96 3.15
C ASN A 33 -8.68 12.44 4.59
N ALA A 34 -8.35 11.18 4.80
CA ALA A 34 -8.13 10.62 6.12
C ALA A 34 -7.05 9.53 6.08
N MET A 35 -6.36 9.37 7.20
CA MET A 35 -5.39 8.30 7.44
C MET A 35 -5.33 7.98 8.94
N ALA A 36 -4.89 6.78 9.31
CA ALA A 36 -4.53 6.45 10.69
C ALA A 36 -3.53 5.28 10.76
N ASP A 37 -2.88 5.10 11.92
CA ASP A 37 -1.97 3.98 12.24
C ASP A 37 -2.73 2.85 12.96
N GLN A 38 -2.24 1.62 12.83
CA GLN A 38 -2.69 0.44 13.57
C GLN A 38 -4.19 0.17 13.40
N ILE A 39 -4.63 0.02 12.15
CA ILE A 39 -6.03 -0.12 11.78
C ILE A 39 -6.50 -1.56 11.94
N PRO A 40 -7.52 -1.85 12.77
CA PRO A 40 -8.13 -3.16 12.81
C PRO A 40 -8.60 -3.58 11.41
N THR A 41 -8.27 -4.81 11.01
CA THR A 41 -8.83 -5.42 9.81
C THR A 41 -9.87 -6.45 10.19
N ARG A 42 -10.79 -6.80 9.27
CA ARG A 42 -11.77 -7.88 9.49
C ARG A 42 -11.12 -9.25 9.71
N ILE A 43 -9.84 -9.40 9.37
CA ILE A 43 -9.08 -10.62 9.55
C ILE A 43 -8.67 -10.67 11.02
N PHE A 44 -9.48 -11.38 11.81
CA PHE A 44 -9.31 -11.54 13.26
C PHE A 44 -7.83 -11.87 13.58
N LYS A 45 -7.17 -10.98 14.33
CA LYS A 45 -5.74 -10.95 14.76
C LYS A 45 -4.81 -9.98 14.03
N TYR A 46 -5.20 -9.34 12.91
CA TYR A 46 -4.28 -8.46 12.18
C TYR A 46 -4.75 -7.00 12.13
N LYS A 47 -3.82 -6.09 12.45
CA LYS A 47 -3.97 -4.65 12.26
C LYS A 47 -3.09 -4.21 11.10
N ALA A 48 -3.66 -3.58 10.08
CA ALA A 48 -2.87 -2.91 9.05
C ALA A 48 -2.02 -1.81 9.69
N ASP A 49 -0.80 -1.61 9.19
CA ASP A 49 0.08 -0.60 9.77
C ASP A 49 -0.47 0.80 9.52
N ILE A 50 -0.81 1.13 8.28
CA ILE A 50 -1.47 2.38 7.94
C ILE A 50 -2.64 2.09 7.01
N ALA A 51 -3.73 2.82 7.15
CA ALA A 51 -4.74 2.91 6.10
C ALA A 51 -5.07 4.38 5.80
N ALA A 52 -5.47 4.65 4.57
CA ALA A 52 -5.90 5.97 4.13
C ALA A 52 -7.12 5.89 3.22
N CYS A 53 -7.83 7.01 3.08
CA CYS A 53 -8.93 7.12 2.14
C CYS A 53 -8.94 8.45 1.41
N TRP A 54 -9.41 8.39 0.18
CA TRP A 54 -9.87 9.52 -0.61
C TRP A 54 -11.39 9.49 -0.61
N THR A 55 -11.97 10.67 -0.53
CA THR A 55 -13.41 10.89 -0.51
C THR A 55 -13.77 11.85 -1.62
N LYS A 56 -14.96 11.66 -2.19
CA LYS A 56 -15.54 12.58 -3.15
C LYS A 56 -16.90 13.05 -2.67
N THR A 57 -17.35 14.17 -3.22
CA THR A 57 -18.68 14.67 -2.93
C THR A 57 -19.69 14.09 -3.93
N ARG A 58 -20.79 13.53 -3.42
CA ARG A 58 -21.90 13.02 -4.23
C ARG A 58 -23.20 13.75 -3.86
N LYS A 59 -24.06 14.01 -4.85
CA LYS A 59 -25.43 14.48 -4.57
C LYS A 59 -26.16 13.46 -3.71
N ASN A 60 -26.78 13.92 -2.64
CA ASN A 60 -27.59 13.09 -1.78
C ASN A 60 -28.99 12.92 -2.41
N PRO A 61 -29.41 11.70 -2.77
CA PRO A 61 -30.75 11.47 -3.31
C PRO A 61 -31.85 11.52 -2.23
N GLY A 62 -31.48 11.48 -0.94
CA GLY A 62 -32.41 11.49 0.19
C GLY A 62 -32.75 12.90 0.70
N ARG A 63 -33.57 12.95 1.76
CA ARG A 63 -33.79 14.20 2.53
C ARG A 63 -32.54 14.53 3.34
N GLY A 64 -32.21 15.82 3.44
CA GLY A 64 -31.09 16.32 4.25
C GLY A 64 -30.08 17.12 3.43
N ILE A 65 -28.80 17.07 3.82
CA ILE A 65 -27.70 17.81 3.18
C ILE A 65 -27.62 17.40 1.71
N SER A 66 -27.58 18.36 0.79
CA SER A 66 -27.66 18.16 -0.66
C SER A 66 -26.45 17.44 -1.27
N LYS A 67 -25.32 17.46 -0.57
CA LYS A 67 -24.04 16.89 -0.97
C LYS A 67 -23.44 16.16 0.22
N ILE A 68 -23.08 14.89 0.04
CA ILE A 68 -22.47 14.04 1.08
C ILE A 68 -21.09 13.58 0.62
N LEU A 69 -20.19 13.39 1.60
CA LEU A 69 -18.92 12.72 1.34
C LEU A 69 -19.16 11.22 1.22
N VAL A 70 -18.61 10.62 0.17
CA VAL A 70 -18.60 9.18 -0.05
C VAL A 70 -17.16 8.71 -0.28
N PRO A 71 -16.84 7.45 0.05
CA PRO A 71 -15.56 6.86 -0.31
C PRO A 71 -15.34 6.98 -1.82
N ASP A 72 -14.12 7.29 -2.22
CA ASP A 72 -13.70 7.20 -3.62
C ASP A 72 -12.70 6.05 -3.76
N ARG A 73 -11.57 6.17 -3.06
CA ARG A 73 -10.48 5.20 -3.06
C ARG A 73 -10.00 4.91 -1.64
N THR A 74 -9.48 3.72 -1.39
CA THR A 74 -8.87 3.36 -0.09
C THR A 74 -7.52 2.69 -0.25
N ALA A 75 -6.67 2.84 0.76
CA ALA A 75 -5.31 2.34 0.80
C ALA A 75 -5.05 1.55 2.08
N ILE A 76 -4.31 0.45 1.98
CA ILE A 76 -3.62 -0.19 3.09
C ILE A 76 -2.12 -0.19 2.80
N ILE A 77 -1.33 0.16 3.81
CA ILE A 77 0.13 0.14 3.73
C ILE A 77 0.66 -0.72 4.87
N GLU A 78 1.47 -1.71 4.50
CA GLU A 78 2.20 -2.59 5.39
C GLU A 78 3.65 -2.11 5.50
N CYS A 79 4.17 -1.94 6.72
CA CYS A 79 5.52 -1.46 6.97
C CYS A 79 6.39 -2.60 7.51
N ARG A 80 7.50 -2.89 6.83
CA ARG A 80 8.45 -3.95 7.23
C ARG A 80 9.87 -3.41 7.23
N ARG A 81 10.66 -3.78 8.24
CA ARG A 81 12.05 -3.30 8.38
C ARG A 81 13.03 -4.18 7.62
N THR A 82 12.73 -5.46 7.51
CA THR A 82 13.62 -6.42 6.85
C THR A 82 12.86 -7.24 5.82
N ARG A 83 13.63 -7.84 4.92
CA ARG A 83 13.15 -8.74 3.89
C ARG A 83 12.45 -9.95 4.52
N GLU A 84 13.00 -10.47 5.61
CA GLU A 84 12.48 -11.63 6.35
C GLU A 84 11.13 -11.34 7.01
N GLU A 85 10.92 -10.10 7.50
CA GLU A 85 9.62 -9.69 8.06
C GLU A 85 8.50 -9.67 7.00
N CYS A 86 8.84 -9.53 5.71
CA CYS A 86 7.87 -9.56 4.62
C CYS A 86 7.36 -10.99 4.35
N TRP A 87 8.22 -12.00 4.55
CA TRP A 87 7.92 -13.37 4.16
C TRP A 87 8.43 -14.38 5.21
N PRO A 88 7.89 -14.33 6.45
CA PRO A 88 8.41 -15.12 7.58
C PRO A 88 8.31 -16.64 7.37
N ASP A 89 7.34 -17.10 6.57
CA ASP A 89 7.08 -18.52 6.31
C ASP A 89 7.60 -19.01 4.95
N CYS A 90 8.23 -18.14 4.15
CA CYS A 90 8.65 -18.47 2.78
C CYS A 90 10.10 -18.98 2.73
N SER A 91 10.34 -20.15 3.32
CA SER A 91 11.64 -20.85 3.27
C SER A 91 12.15 -21.11 1.84
N ASN A 92 11.25 -21.16 0.84
CA ASN A 92 11.58 -21.34 -0.58
C ASN A 92 11.66 -20.04 -1.41
N SER A 93 11.58 -18.84 -0.80
CA SER A 93 11.57 -17.57 -1.56
C SER A 93 12.81 -17.36 -2.43
N ARG A 94 13.99 -17.88 -2.02
CA ARG A 94 15.23 -17.79 -2.81
C ARG A 94 15.21 -18.65 -4.07
N GLU A 95 14.50 -19.78 -4.06
CA GLU A 95 14.49 -20.74 -5.18
C GLU A 95 13.37 -20.46 -6.19
N LEU A 96 12.25 -19.88 -5.74
CA LEU A 96 11.10 -19.55 -6.60
C LEU A 96 11.18 -18.16 -7.28
N SER A 97 12.08 -17.30 -6.80
CA SER A 97 12.26 -15.93 -7.30
C SER A 97 12.71 -15.83 -8.78
N PRO A 98 13.66 -16.65 -9.30
CA PRO A 98 14.12 -16.52 -10.68
C PRO A 98 13.06 -16.88 -11.73
N THR A 99 12.22 -17.88 -11.44
CA THR A 99 11.12 -18.28 -12.34
C THR A 99 10.02 -17.24 -12.34
N LEU A 100 9.63 -16.72 -11.17
CA LEU A 100 8.65 -15.65 -11.05
C LEU A 100 9.13 -14.37 -11.75
N LEU A 101 10.41 -14.03 -11.61
CA LEU A 101 11.03 -12.91 -12.31
C LEU A 101 10.91 -13.07 -13.83
N LYS A 102 11.23 -14.24 -14.39
CA LYS A 102 11.10 -14.51 -15.83
C LYS A 102 9.65 -14.38 -16.31
N LEU A 103 8.69 -14.92 -15.56
CA LEU A 103 7.27 -14.80 -15.89
C LEU A 103 6.80 -13.34 -15.87
N LYS A 104 7.20 -12.56 -14.86
CA LYS A 104 6.88 -11.12 -14.79
C LYS A 104 7.49 -10.34 -15.96
N GLN A 105 8.76 -10.59 -16.29
CA GLN A 105 9.40 -9.99 -17.47
C GLN A 105 8.68 -10.36 -18.78
N GLN A 106 8.22 -11.60 -18.90
CA GLN A 106 7.45 -12.06 -20.06
C GLN A 106 6.09 -11.34 -20.13
N ARG A 107 5.37 -11.21 -19.01
CA ARG A 107 4.11 -10.46 -18.94
C ARG A 107 4.32 -9.00 -19.36
N ASP A 108 5.34 -8.33 -18.84
CA ASP A 108 5.62 -6.93 -19.17
C ASP A 108 5.96 -6.76 -20.66
N ALA A 109 6.67 -7.72 -21.27
CA ALA A 109 6.93 -7.75 -22.70
C ALA A 109 5.65 -7.96 -23.54
N VAL A 110 4.71 -8.79 -23.06
CA VAL A 110 3.42 -9.00 -23.71
C VAL A 110 2.53 -7.76 -23.57
N GLN A 111 2.47 -7.12 -22.40
CA GLN A 111 1.74 -5.86 -22.20
C GLN A 111 2.23 -4.77 -23.15
N LYS A 112 3.55 -4.65 -23.37
CA LYS A 112 4.10 -3.72 -24.37
C LYS A 112 3.60 -3.99 -25.79
N LYS A 113 3.39 -5.26 -26.17
CA LYS A 113 2.81 -5.61 -27.47
C LYS A 113 1.32 -5.29 -27.53
N ILE A 114 0.56 -5.61 -26.49
CA ILE A 114 -0.89 -5.30 -26.39
C ILE A 114 -1.12 -3.80 -26.55
N ARG A 115 -0.27 -2.95 -25.98
CA ARG A 115 -0.40 -1.49 -26.16
C ARG A 115 -0.33 -1.04 -27.62
N THR A 116 0.43 -1.76 -28.46
CA THR A 116 0.55 -1.48 -29.88
C THR A 116 -0.58 -2.14 -30.68
N ASP A 117 -0.91 -3.38 -30.35
CA ASP A 117 -1.82 -4.22 -31.15
C ASP A 117 -3.31 -3.99 -30.81
N GLU A 118 -3.61 -3.57 -29.58
CA GLU A 118 -4.97 -3.41 -29.04
C GLU A 118 -5.18 -2.02 -28.40
N PRO A 119 -4.98 -0.91 -29.14
CA PRO A 119 -5.06 0.44 -28.59
C PRO A 119 -6.45 0.81 -28.01
N GLN A 120 -7.50 0.08 -28.41
CA GLN A 120 -8.86 0.24 -27.86
C GLN A 120 -8.96 -0.06 -26.36
N LEU A 121 -7.98 -0.73 -25.76
CA LEU A 121 -7.92 -1.02 -24.33
C LEU A 121 -7.44 0.16 -23.48
N LYS A 122 -7.05 1.27 -24.10
CA LYS A 122 -6.61 2.50 -23.45
C LYS A 122 -7.81 3.20 -22.77
N LEU A 123 -7.75 3.41 -21.46
CA LEU A 123 -8.85 4.03 -20.68
C LEU A 123 -8.85 5.55 -20.70
N THR A 124 -7.67 6.16 -20.68
CA THR A 124 -7.48 7.60 -20.54
C THR A 124 -6.57 8.13 -21.62
N ASP A 125 -7.00 9.19 -22.30
CA ASP A 125 -6.17 9.84 -23.32
C ASP A 125 -5.24 10.86 -22.66
N THR A 126 -4.21 10.35 -21.98
CA THR A 126 -3.16 11.17 -21.38
C THR A 126 -2.07 11.49 -22.40
N LEU A 127 -1.52 12.70 -22.31
CA LEU A 127 -0.42 13.19 -23.17
C LEU A 127 0.91 12.45 -22.95
N PHE A 128 0.99 11.63 -21.91
CA PHE A 128 2.18 10.87 -21.52
C PHE A 128 1.78 9.40 -21.32
N GLU A 129 2.38 8.49 -22.08
CA GLU A 129 2.06 7.05 -22.06
C GLU A 129 2.32 6.37 -20.71
N GLU A 130 3.20 6.94 -19.89
CA GLU A 130 3.55 6.46 -18.55
C GLU A 130 2.46 6.69 -17.49
N TYR A 131 1.45 7.52 -17.79
CA TYR A 131 0.29 7.77 -16.91
C TYR A 131 -1.03 7.33 -17.55
N THR A 132 -0.97 6.39 -18.49
CA THR A 132 -2.13 5.87 -19.18
C THR A 132 -2.59 4.56 -18.54
N ASP A 133 -3.86 4.49 -18.15
CA ASP A 133 -4.46 3.25 -17.64
C ASP A 133 -4.91 2.36 -18.81
N TRP A 134 -4.74 1.05 -18.69
CA TRP A 134 -5.07 0.06 -19.72
C TRP A 134 -5.86 -1.11 -19.15
N GLU A 135 -6.91 -1.55 -19.85
CA GLU A 135 -7.73 -2.71 -19.48
C GLU A 135 -7.15 -4.02 -20.05
N TYR A 136 -5.96 -4.43 -19.61
CA TYR A 136 -5.32 -5.66 -20.11
C TYR A 136 -6.17 -6.93 -19.91
N GLU A 137 -7.05 -6.95 -18.90
CA GLU A 137 -7.98 -8.07 -18.66
C GLU A 137 -8.93 -8.34 -19.83
N LYS A 138 -9.22 -7.32 -20.65
CA LYS A 138 -10.08 -7.44 -21.84
C LYS A 138 -9.32 -7.80 -23.11
N SER A 139 -8.00 -7.97 -23.03
CA SER A 139 -7.18 -8.33 -24.20
C SER A 139 -7.53 -9.71 -24.73
N GLU A 140 -7.49 -9.86 -26.06
CA GLU A 140 -7.65 -11.16 -26.73
C GLU A 140 -6.35 -12.00 -26.72
N ASN A 141 -5.24 -11.43 -26.22
CA ASN A 141 -3.94 -12.06 -26.21
C ASN A 141 -3.89 -13.26 -25.24
N GLN A 142 -3.98 -14.47 -25.79
CA GLN A 142 -3.96 -15.71 -25.00
C GLN A 142 -2.67 -15.87 -24.18
N LEU A 143 -1.53 -15.42 -24.71
CA LEU A 143 -0.25 -15.52 -24.00
C LEU A 143 -0.24 -14.65 -22.73
N TYR A 144 -0.86 -13.47 -22.78
CA TYR A 144 -1.03 -12.62 -21.59
C TYR A 144 -1.80 -13.35 -20.48
N HIS A 145 -2.94 -13.95 -20.84
CA HIS A 145 -3.77 -14.69 -19.89
C HIS A 145 -3.07 -15.93 -19.33
N THR A 146 -2.33 -16.66 -20.16
CA THR A 146 -1.55 -17.83 -19.72
C THR A 146 -0.45 -17.42 -18.74
N VAL A 147 0.37 -16.43 -19.09
CA VAL A 147 1.48 -15.97 -18.23
C VAL A 147 0.94 -15.40 -16.92
N THR A 148 -0.16 -14.64 -16.96
CA THR A 148 -0.79 -14.09 -15.75
C THR A 148 -1.27 -15.20 -14.82
N LYS A 149 -1.95 -16.23 -15.34
CA LYS A 149 -2.37 -17.40 -14.55
C LYS A 149 -1.20 -18.18 -13.97
N GLU A 150 -0.09 -18.29 -14.70
CA GLU A 150 1.12 -18.94 -14.18
C GLU A 150 1.73 -18.13 -13.03
N ILE A 151 1.83 -16.81 -13.17
CA ILE A 151 2.27 -15.90 -12.11
C ILE A 151 1.40 -16.11 -10.86
N GLU A 152 0.07 -16.03 -11.01
CA GLU A 152 -0.89 -16.22 -9.90
C GLU A 152 -0.68 -17.56 -9.19
N LYS A 153 -0.44 -18.65 -9.94
CA LYS A 153 -0.19 -19.98 -9.37
C LYS A 153 1.11 -20.02 -8.58
N TYR A 154 2.19 -19.45 -9.12
CA TYR A 154 3.49 -19.38 -8.44
C TYR A 154 3.43 -18.50 -7.19
N GLU A 155 2.76 -17.35 -7.28
CA GLU A 155 2.55 -16.44 -6.16
C GLU A 155 1.65 -17.07 -5.09
N MET A 156 0.57 -17.75 -5.47
CA MET A 156 -0.26 -18.50 -4.53
C MET A 156 0.56 -19.57 -3.81
N ALA A 157 1.45 -20.28 -4.49
CA ALA A 157 2.32 -21.26 -3.85
C ALA A 157 3.35 -20.62 -2.90
N LEU A 158 3.82 -19.41 -3.21
CA LEU A 158 4.83 -18.70 -2.44
C LEU A 158 4.23 -17.97 -1.23
N TYR A 159 3.09 -17.33 -1.39
CA TYR A 159 2.44 -16.49 -0.39
C TYR A 159 1.31 -17.18 0.38
N LYS A 160 1.05 -18.47 0.12
CA LYS A 160 -0.05 -19.19 0.78
C LYS A 160 0.02 -19.04 2.30
N GLY A 161 -1.05 -18.52 2.90
CA GLY A 161 -1.16 -18.34 4.35
C GLY A 161 -0.36 -17.14 4.89
N THR A 162 0.35 -16.40 4.05
CA THR A 162 1.03 -15.17 4.46
C THR A 162 0.02 -14.04 4.69
N ARG A 163 0.46 -13.05 5.47
CA ARG A 163 -0.31 -11.84 5.72
C ARG A 163 -0.66 -11.08 4.44
N PHE A 164 0.24 -11.04 3.46
CA PHE A 164 0.04 -10.33 2.19
C PHE A 164 -1.09 -10.97 1.37
N GLU A 165 -1.10 -12.30 1.25
CA GLU A 165 -2.17 -13.04 0.57
C GLU A 165 -3.51 -12.84 1.29
N MET A 166 -3.52 -12.88 2.63
CA MET A 166 -4.73 -12.68 3.42
C MET A 166 -5.33 -11.28 3.23
N ILE A 167 -4.50 -10.22 3.22
CA ILE A 167 -4.96 -8.84 2.99
C ILE A 167 -5.53 -8.70 1.57
N GLN A 168 -4.85 -9.26 0.57
CA GLN A 168 -5.27 -9.21 -0.82
C GLN A 168 -6.60 -9.93 -1.03
N LYS A 169 -6.76 -11.16 -0.54
CA LYS A 169 -7.99 -11.95 -0.68
C LYS A 169 -9.20 -11.38 0.07
N ALA A 170 -8.97 -10.52 1.05
CA ALA A 170 -10.04 -9.94 1.84
C ALA A 170 -10.63 -8.66 1.23
N ASP A 171 -10.13 -8.21 0.07
CA ASP A 171 -10.58 -7.01 -0.65
C ASP A 171 -10.78 -5.82 0.29
N LEU A 172 -9.79 -5.58 1.16
CA LEU A 172 -9.92 -4.62 2.26
C LEU A 172 -9.76 -3.17 1.79
N ALA A 173 -9.00 -2.95 0.71
CA ALA A 173 -8.71 -1.64 0.16
C ALA A 173 -8.54 -1.71 -1.37
N ASP A 174 -8.75 -0.59 -2.06
CA ASP A 174 -8.48 -0.50 -3.50
C ASP A 174 -7.00 -0.73 -3.78
N PHE A 175 -6.12 -0.15 -2.95
CA PHE A 175 -4.68 -0.23 -3.14
C PHE A 175 -3.96 -0.80 -1.91
N CYS A 176 -2.99 -1.67 -2.16
CA CYS A 176 -2.13 -2.23 -1.13
C CYS A 176 -0.66 -1.89 -1.42
N TRP A 177 0.05 -1.29 -0.45
CA TRP A 177 1.48 -1.00 -0.57
C TRP A 177 2.30 -1.71 0.51
N LEU A 178 3.50 -2.10 0.14
CA LEU A 178 4.56 -2.50 1.05
C LEU A 178 5.58 -1.36 1.16
N ALA A 179 5.79 -0.83 2.37
CA ALA A 179 6.81 0.15 2.67
C ALA A 179 7.98 -0.51 3.41
N VAL A 180 9.18 -0.39 2.84
CA VAL A 180 10.43 -0.96 3.37
C VAL A 180 11.57 0.03 3.25
N PRO A 181 12.65 -0.11 4.04
CA PRO A 181 13.87 0.65 3.79
C PRO A 181 14.40 0.40 2.37
N GLU A 182 15.03 1.41 1.79
CA GLU A 182 15.65 1.34 0.47
C GLU A 182 16.49 0.06 0.30
N ASN A 183 16.35 -0.60 -0.86
CA ASN A 183 17.05 -1.85 -1.22
C ASN A 183 16.76 -3.09 -0.34
N THR A 184 15.70 -3.08 0.48
CA THR A 184 15.35 -4.24 1.33
C THR A 184 14.60 -5.34 0.57
N VAL A 185 13.69 -4.96 -0.32
CA VAL A 185 12.88 -5.86 -1.15
C VAL A 185 13.04 -5.46 -2.60
N TYR A 186 13.34 -6.43 -3.46
CA TYR A 186 13.42 -6.19 -4.89
C TYR A 186 12.01 -6.19 -5.52
N PRO A 187 11.76 -5.36 -6.56
CA PRO A 187 10.47 -5.26 -7.23
C PRO A 187 9.85 -6.61 -7.65
N HIS A 188 10.67 -7.56 -8.10
CA HIS A 188 10.19 -8.86 -8.58
C HIS A 188 9.71 -9.80 -7.46
N GLU A 189 10.14 -9.55 -6.22
CA GLU A 189 9.76 -10.31 -5.02
C GLU A 189 8.43 -9.84 -4.42
N LEU A 190 7.84 -8.76 -4.95
CA LEU A 190 6.57 -8.26 -4.47
C LEU A 190 5.42 -9.07 -5.07
N ALA A 191 4.39 -9.37 -4.29
CA ALA A 191 3.16 -9.99 -4.80
C ALA A 191 2.48 -9.11 -5.86
N GLN A 192 1.77 -9.72 -6.80
CA GLN A 192 0.99 -9.03 -7.83
C GLN A 192 -0.05 -8.10 -7.19
N ASN A 193 -0.35 -6.98 -7.86
CA ASN A 193 -1.22 -5.88 -7.42
C ASN A 193 -0.75 -5.06 -6.21
N TRP A 194 0.36 -5.43 -5.56
CA TRP A 194 0.94 -4.59 -4.52
C TRP A 194 1.82 -3.51 -5.13
N GLY A 195 1.83 -2.34 -4.50
CA GLY A 195 2.84 -1.31 -4.74
C GLY A 195 4.02 -1.44 -3.78
N LEU A 196 5.18 -0.91 -4.17
CA LEU A 196 6.41 -0.93 -3.36
C LEU A 196 6.92 0.49 -3.13
N LEU A 197 7.02 0.86 -1.86
CA LEU A 197 7.58 2.12 -1.40
C LEU A 197 8.95 1.86 -0.76
N TRP A 198 9.98 2.47 -1.32
CA TRP A 198 11.29 2.53 -0.68
C TRP A 198 11.41 3.80 0.14
N VAL A 199 11.64 3.62 1.44
CA VAL A 199 11.88 4.71 2.38
C VAL A 199 13.38 4.90 2.54
N LYS A 200 13.86 6.10 2.21
CA LYS A 200 15.26 6.49 2.35
C LYS A 200 15.54 6.95 3.79
N ALA A 201 16.82 7.03 4.14
CA ALA A 201 17.26 7.44 5.48
C ALA A 201 16.85 8.88 5.84
N ASP A 202 16.62 9.74 4.85
CA ASP A 202 16.11 11.10 5.02
C ASP A 202 14.58 11.18 5.11
N MET A 203 13.89 10.03 5.21
CA MET A 203 12.43 9.89 5.25
C MET A 203 11.71 10.18 3.94
N SER A 204 12.44 10.47 2.85
CA SER A 204 11.84 10.58 1.53
C SER A 204 11.43 9.21 1.00
N ILE A 205 10.36 9.17 0.21
CA ILE A 205 9.81 7.96 -0.38
C ILE A 205 10.03 7.95 -1.88
N THR A 206 10.46 6.80 -2.40
CA THR A 206 10.51 6.50 -3.83
C THR A 206 9.55 5.37 -4.13
N VAL A 207 8.57 5.62 -4.99
CA VAL A 207 7.68 4.56 -5.50
C VAL A 207 8.45 3.74 -6.53
N LYS A 208 8.58 2.43 -6.29
CA LYS A 208 9.25 1.49 -7.19
C LYS A 208 8.30 0.69 -8.04
N ILE A 209 7.14 0.38 -7.49
CA ILE A 209 6.02 -0.25 -8.19
C ILE A 209 4.78 0.50 -7.71
N GLU A 210 3.96 0.97 -8.66
CA GLU A 210 2.63 1.49 -8.37
C GLU A 210 1.70 0.35 -7.96
N ALA A 211 0.80 0.60 -7.02
CA ALA A 211 -0.19 -0.40 -6.64
C ALA A 211 -1.31 -0.46 -7.70
N ASP A 212 -1.74 -1.67 -8.05
CA ASP A 212 -2.89 -1.83 -8.93
C ASP A 212 -4.20 -1.65 -8.15
N ASP A 213 -5.23 -1.15 -8.82
CA ASP A 213 -6.56 -0.97 -8.23
C ASP A 213 -7.29 -2.31 -8.18
N ASN A 214 -7.42 -2.86 -6.97
CA ASN A 214 -8.12 -4.13 -6.68
C ASN A 214 -9.65 -4.03 -6.75
N LYS A 215 -10.22 -2.86 -7.10
CA LYS A 215 -11.67 -2.64 -7.22
C LYS A 215 -12.43 -3.05 -5.97
N CYS A 216 -12.01 -2.52 -4.82
CA CYS A 216 -12.55 -2.89 -3.52
C CYS A 216 -14.08 -2.63 -3.46
N PRO A 217 -14.90 -3.58 -2.96
CA PRO A 217 -16.33 -3.36 -2.81
C PRO A 217 -16.66 -2.15 -1.91
N GLU A 218 -17.67 -1.36 -2.29
CA GLU A 218 -18.06 -0.14 -1.57
C GLU A 218 -18.26 -0.35 -0.06
N LEU A 219 -18.93 -1.44 0.35
CA LEU A 219 -19.15 -1.75 1.77
C LEU A 219 -17.85 -1.96 2.55
N ASN A 220 -16.81 -2.52 1.90
CA ASN A 220 -15.50 -2.69 2.50
C ASN A 220 -14.79 -1.35 2.65
N LYS A 221 -14.90 -0.45 1.66
CA LYS A 221 -14.40 0.94 1.77
C LYS A 221 -15.02 1.67 2.95
N PHE A 222 -16.35 1.60 3.10
CA PHE A 222 -17.04 2.19 4.25
C PHE A 222 -16.56 1.61 5.58
N HIS A 223 -16.41 0.30 5.65
CA HIS A 223 -15.92 -0.35 6.86
C HIS A 223 -14.48 0.07 7.21
N LEU A 224 -13.58 0.14 6.24
CA LEU A 224 -12.21 0.59 6.46
C LEU A 224 -12.17 2.05 6.94
N ILE A 225 -13.00 2.93 6.38
CA ILE A 225 -13.10 4.33 6.83
C ILE A 225 -13.61 4.43 8.27
N GLN A 226 -14.57 3.59 8.66
CA GLN A 226 -15.00 3.50 10.07
C GLN A 226 -13.84 3.06 10.97
N ASN A 227 -13.04 2.08 10.54
CA ASN A 227 -11.86 1.63 11.30
C ASN A 227 -10.78 2.72 11.37
N ILE A 228 -10.56 3.50 10.30
CA ILE A 228 -9.67 4.68 10.31
C ILE A 228 -10.13 5.70 11.35
N ALA A 229 -11.43 6.02 11.36
CA ALA A 229 -12.00 6.97 12.32
C ALA A 229 -11.87 6.45 13.77
N GLN A 230 -12.16 5.16 14.00
CA GLN A 230 -12.01 4.53 15.31
C GLN A 230 -10.55 4.52 15.80
N SER A 231 -9.60 4.17 14.94
CA SER A 231 -8.17 4.19 15.30
C SER A 231 -7.65 5.59 15.61
N SER A 232 -8.15 6.61 14.90
CA SER A 232 -7.79 8.01 15.14
C SER A 232 -8.21 8.52 16.53
N MET A 233 -9.17 7.85 17.18
CA MET A 233 -9.66 8.26 18.50
C MET A 233 -8.53 8.33 19.53
N LYS A 234 -7.60 7.37 19.51
CA LYS A 234 -6.47 7.34 20.46
C LYS A 234 -5.57 8.56 20.30
N ASP A 235 -5.30 8.98 19.07
CA ASP A 235 -4.47 10.16 18.78
C ASP A 235 -5.19 11.46 19.16
N VAL A 236 -6.50 11.54 18.95
CA VAL A 236 -7.32 12.68 19.39
C VAL A 236 -7.27 12.80 20.91
N LEU A 237 -7.53 11.71 21.64
CA LEU A 237 -7.48 11.69 23.11
C LEU A 237 -6.09 12.06 23.62
N PHE A 238 -5.03 11.45 23.07
CA PHE A 238 -3.64 11.78 23.40
C PHE A 238 -3.34 13.27 23.19
N SER A 239 -3.76 13.84 22.05
CA SER A 239 -3.53 15.27 21.74
C SER A 239 -4.23 16.23 22.70
N LYS A 240 -5.26 15.75 23.41
CA LYS A 240 -6.03 16.48 24.42
C LYS A 240 -5.62 16.12 25.84
N GLY A 241 -4.60 15.26 26.02
CA GLY A 241 -4.17 14.79 27.32
C GLY A 241 -5.20 13.91 28.04
N ILE A 242 -6.10 13.27 27.29
CA ILE A 242 -7.12 12.37 27.84
C ILE A 242 -6.60 10.94 27.72
N TYR A 243 -6.62 10.20 28.82
CA TYR A 243 -6.19 8.82 28.89
C TYR A 243 -7.33 7.98 29.46
N GLN A 244 -7.77 6.99 28.70
CA GLN A 244 -8.84 6.08 29.11
C GLN A 244 -8.21 4.74 29.50
N THR A 245 -8.51 4.26 30.70
CA THR A 245 -8.32 2.88 31.13
C THR A 245 -9.66 2.16 31.10
N ASP A 246 -9.70 0.85 31.39
CA ASP A 246 -10.96 0.09 31.36
C ASP A 246 -11.98 0.59 32.40
N ASP A 247 -11.50 1.18 33.50
CA ASP A 247 -12.34 1.58 34.64
C ASP A 247 -12.39 3.11 34.89
N ASP A 248 -11.52 3.92 34.26
CA ASP A 248 -11.43 5.36 34.56
C ASP A 248 -10.91 6.23 33.40
N VAL A 249 -11.12 7.55 33.50
CA VAL A 249 -10.63 8.56 32.57
C VAL A 249 -9.75 9.56 33.31
N HIS A 250 -8.48 9.63 32.90
CA HIS A 250 -7.48 10.53 33.47
C HIS A 250 -7.18 11.70 32.54
N PHE A 251 -6.93 12.87 33.14
CA PHE A 251 -6.54 14.09 32.44
C PHE A 251 -5.10 14.46 32.80
N LEU A 252 -4.23 14.47 31.79
CA LEU A 252 -2.86 14.96 31.87
C LEU A 252 -2.72 16.24 31.04
N PRO A 253 -1.68 17.06 31.29
CA PRO A 253 -1.37 18.18 30.41
C PRO A 253 -1.19 17.72 28.95
N PRO A 254 -1.88 18.36 27.98
CA PRO A 254 -1.72 18.01 26.57
C PRO A 254 -0.26 18.12 26.11
N PRO A 255 0.17 17.26 25.15
CA PRO A 255 1.51 17.32 24.61
C PRO A 255 1.78 18.69 23.97
N ARG A 256 2.87 19.34 24.37
CA ARG A 256 3.25 20.65 23.83
C ARG A 256 3.71 20.52 22.39
N ARG A 257 3.01 21.20 21.47
CA ARG A 257 3.50 21.37 20.08
C ARG A 257 4.80 22.17 20.12
N ARG A 258 5.92 21.52 19.82
CA ARG A 258 7.19 22.20 19.55
C ARG A 258 7.10 22.82 18.16
N ARG A 259 7.33 24.13 18.04
CA ARG A 259 7.44 24.77 16.73
C ARG A 259 8.67 24.19 16.02
N PRO A 260 8.57 23.82 14.74
CA PRO A 260 9.76 23.54 13.95
C PRO A 260 10.68 24.76 14.00
N LYS A 261 11.99 24.56 14.21
CA LYS A 261 12.95 25.65 14.00
C LYS A 261 12.82 26.07 12.54
N ARG A 262 12.51 27.34 12.29
CA ARG A 262 12.64 27.90 10.94
C ARG A 262 14.09 27.69 10.54
N THR A 263 14.32 26.90 9.50
CA THR A 263 15.57 26.92 8.76
C THR A 263 15.52 28.19 7.93
N ASP A 264 16.21 29.24 8.40
CA ASP A 264 16.43 30.43 7.59
C ASP A 264 17.20 29.97 6.33
N SER A 265 16.62 30.29 5.17
CA SER A 265 17.14 29.98 3.84
C SER A 265 18.11 31.07 3.41
#